data_AF-A0A7W7PXY4-F1
#
_entry.id   AF-A0A7W7PXY4-F1
#
_cell.length_a   1.000
_cell.length_b   1.000
_cell.length_c   1.000
_cell.angle_alpha   90.00
_cell.angle_beta   90.00
_cell.angle_gamma   90.00
#
_symmetry.space_group_name_H-M   'P 1'
#
loop_
_entity.id
_entity.type
_entity.pdbx_description
1 polymer ?
#
loop_
_entity_poly.entity_id
_entity_poly.type
_entity_poly.pdbx_seq_one_letter_code
_entity_poly.pdbx_strand_id
1 'polypeptide(L)' 'MPAQPQCTVLERFPAGGPRGSWPAEEYAAAQRAQGTPDAQVVMDLPNDQFLVVTHTGPE' A
#
# COMPACT_ATOMS: atom_id res chain seq x y z
N MET A 1 -15.87 19.40 -2.77
CA MET A 1 -15.72 18.01 -2.29
C MET A 1 -14.23 17.77 -2.22
N PRO A 2 -13.61 17.41 -1.07
CA PRO A 2 -12.20 17.09 -1.10
C PRO A 2 -12.04 15.91 -2.07
N ALA A 3 -11.23 16.09 -3.12
CA ALA A 3 -10.86 14.98 -3.98
C ALA A 3 -10.19 13.96 -3.06
N GLN A 4 -10.85 12.83 -2.86
CA GLN A 4 -10.24 11.74 -2.13
C GLN A 4 -8.94 11.44 -2.88
N PRO A 5 -7.78 11.39 -2.20
CA PRO A 5 -6.55 11.04 -2.87
C PRO A 5 -6.79 9.74 -3.63
N GLN A 6 -6.51 9.77 -4.94
CA GLN A 6 -6.74 8.64 -5.83
C GLN A 6 -5.61 7.64 -5.60
N CYS A 7 -5.79 6.84 -4.55
CA CYS A 7 -4.86 5.78 -4.19
C CYS A 7 -5.21 4.54 -5.00
N THR A 8 -4.31 4.10 -5.88
CA THR A 8 -4.47 2.82 -6.58
C THR A 8 -3.90 1.72 -5.70
N VAL A 9 -4.70 0.69 -5.40
CA VAL A 9 -4.23 -0.50 -4.70
C VAL A 9 -3.39 -1.32 -5.66
N LEU A 10 -2.11 -1.53 -5.33
CA LEU A 10 -1.18 -2.34 -6.09
C LEU A 10 -1.28 -3.81 -5.70
N GLU A 11 -1.27 -4.10 -4.39
CA GLU A 11 -1.28 -5.48 -3.87
C GLU A 11 -1.90 -5.55 -2.47
N ARG A 12 -2.42 -6.72 -2.08
CA ARG A 12 -3.03 -6.96 -0.76
C ARG A 12 -2.34 -8.11 -0.02
N PHE A 13 -2.07 -7.92 1.25
CA PHE A 13 -1.38 -8.87 2.12
C PHE A 13 -2.21 -9.16 3.37
N PRO A 14 -2.38 -10.43 3.78
CA PRO A 14 -3.11 -10.76 5.01
C PRO A 14 -2.34 -10.29 6.24
N ALA A 15 -3.00 -9.64 7.20
CA ALA A 15 -2.33 -9.16 8.42
C ALA A 15 -2.02 -10.28 9.41
N GLY A 16 -2.76 -11.40 9.34
CA GLY A 16 -2.58 -12.57 10.21
C GLY A 16 -1.38 -13.48 9.90
N GLY A 17 -0.46 -13.10 9.00
CA GLY A 17 0.72 -13.90 8.67
C GLY A 17 1.77 -13.90 9.79
N PRO A 18 2.67 -14.92 9.86
CA PRO A 18 3.70 -15.02 10.90
C PRO A 18 4.72 -13.88 10.90
N ARG A 19 4.75 -13.07 9.83
CA ARG A 19 5.65 -11.91 9.67
C ARG A 19 4.93 -10.55 9.75
N GLY A 20 3.63 -10.52 10.07
CA GLY A 20 2.86 -9.27 10.18
C GLY A 20 2.89 -8.43 8.90
N SER A 21 3.18 -7.13 9.02
CA SER A 21 3.23 -6.16 7.91
C SER A 21 4.44 -6.29 7.00
N TRP A 22 5.46 -7.07 7.38
CA TRP A 22 6.75 -7.12 6.68
C TRP A 22 6.64 -7.40 5.16
N PRO A 23 5.80 -8.34 4.68
CA PRO A 23 5.65 -8.58 3.24
C PRO A 23 5.11 -7.36 2.48
N ALA A 24 4.19 -6.60 3.09
CA ALA A 24 3.65 -5.40 2.49
C ALA A 24 4.68 -4.27 2.46
N GLU A 25 5.50 -4.16 3.51
CA GLU A 25 6.59 -3.18 3.59
C GLU A 25 7.69 -3.45 2.56
N GLU A 26 8.10 -4.71 2.40
CA GLU A 26 9.05 -5.12 1.34
C GLU A 26 8.50 -4.80 -0.05
N TYR A 27 7.25 -5.15 -0.32
CA TYR A 27 6.63 -4.87 -1.61
C TYR A 27 6.55 -3.37 -1.87
N ALA A 28 6.13 -2.56 -0.88
CA ALA A 28 6.14 -1.11 -1.01
C ALA A 28 7.55 -0.56 -1.27
N ALA A 29 8.58 -1.07 -0.59
CA ALA A 29 9.96 -0.68 -0.83
C ALA A 29 10.44 -1.05 -2.25
N ALA A 30 10.09 -2.24 -2.73
CA ALA A 30 10.39 -2.66 -4.10
C ALA A 30 9.67 -1.78 -5.14
N GLN A 31 8.42 -1.40 -4.90
CA GLN A 31 7.67 -0.49 -5.78
C GLN A 31 8.34 0.89 -5.83
N ARG A 32 8.81 1.43 -4.69
CA ARG A 32 9.59 2.68 -4.65
C ARG A 32 10.87 2.57 -5.46
N ALA A 33 11.61 1.47 -5.30
CA ALA A 33 12.84 1.23 -6.05
C ALA A 33 12.61 1.07 -7.57
N GLN A 34 11.43 0.57 -7.98
CA GLN A 34 11.04 0.41 -9.39
C GLN A 34 10.49 1.70 -10.04
N GLY A 35 10.36 2.80 -9.28
CA GLY A 35 9.89 4.08 -9.82
C GLY A 35 8.46 4.48 -9.40
N THR A 36 7.90 3.84 -8.37
CA THR A 36 6.65 4.27 -7.72
C THR A 36 6.95 4.84 -6.33
N PRO A 37 7.51 6.06 -6.23
CA PRO A 37 7.96 6.64 -4.96
C PRO A 37 6.81 6.79 -3.94
N ASP A 38 5.60 7.01 -4.43
CA ASP A 38 4.38 7.17 -3.64
C ASP A 38 3.74 5.85 -3.19
N ALA A 39 4.43 4.70 -3.33
CA ALA A 39 3.94 3.46 -2.75
C ALA A 39 3.90 3.57 -1.21
N GLN A 40 2.80 3.21 -0.58
CA GLN A 40 2.58 3.25 0.86
C GLN A 40 1.82 2.00 1.32
N VAL A 41 2.11 1.55 2.54
CA VAL A 41 1.35 0.46 3.18
C VAL A 41 0.25 1.08 4.03
N VAL A 42 -0.98 0.66 3.80
CA VAL A 42 -2.18 1.06 4.55
C VAL A 42 -2.79 -0.17 5.19
N MET A 43 -3.13 -0.10 6.46
CA MET A 43 -3.85 -1.17 7.14
C MET A 43 -5.35 -1.04 6.89
N ASP A 44 -5.94 -2.04 6.24
CA ASP A 44 -7.38 -2.21 6.13
C ASP A 44 -7.90 -2.96 7.36
N LEU A 45 -8.39 -2.19 8.32
CA LEU A 45 -8.98 -2.69 9.56
C LEU A 45 -10.22 -3.58 9.33
N PRO A 46 -11.14 -3.28 8.38
CA PRO A 46 -12.34 -4.10 8.19
C PRO A 46 -12.07 -5.52 7.69
N ASN A 47 -11.04 -5.72 6.87
CA ASN A 47 -10.69 -7.03 6.30
C ASN A 47 -9.40 -7.61 6.90
N ASP A 48 -8.82 -6.98 7.94
CA ASP A 48 -7.58 -7.40 8.61
C ASP A 48 -6.43 -7.69 7.62
N GLN A 49 -6.14 -6.72 6.76
CA GLN A 49 -5.16 -6.88 5.68
C GLN A 49 -4.38 -5.59 5.44
N PHE A 50 -3.12 -5.74 5.04
CA PHE A 50 -2.28 -4.62 4.60
C PHE A 50 -2.43 -4.44 3.09
N LEU A 51 -2.75 -3.23 2.68
CA LEU A 51 -2.86 -2.81 1.28
C LEU A 51 -1.64 -1.99 0.93
N VAL A 52 -0.93 -2.37 -0.13
CA VAL A 52 0.06 -1.48 -0.73
C VAL A 52 -0.65 -0.65 -1.77
N VAL A 53 -0.67 0.67 -1.54
CA VAL A 53 -1.31 1.64 -2.43
C VAL A 53 -0.27 2.59 -2.99
N THR A 54 -0.54 3.17 -4.16
CA THR A 54 0.24 4.28 -4.70
C THR A 54 -0.66 5.48 -4.93
N HIS A 55 -0.17 6.68 -4.63
CA HIS A 55 -0.87 7.90 -4.97
C HIS A 55 -0.47 8.34 -6.37
N THR A 56 -1.41 8.31 -7.30
CA THR A 56 -1.29 8.98 -8.59
C THR A 56 -2.03 10.31 -8.49
N GLY A 57 -1.46 11.27 -7.76
CA GLY A 57 -1.92 12.65 -7.82
C GLY A 57 -1.27 13.33 -9.04
N PRO A 58 -1.99 14.14 -9.83
CA PRO A 58 -1.33 15.02 -10.78
C PRO A 58 -0.50 16.04 -9.99
N GLU A 59 0.81 16.12 -10.26
CA GLU A 59 1.67 17.23 -9.81
C GLU A 59 1.16 18.58 -10.32
#